data_AF-A0A2E0SLD4-F1
#
_entry.id   AF-A0A2E0SLD4-F1
#
_cell.length_a   1.000
_cell.length_b   1.000
_cell.length_c   1.000
_cell.angle_alpha   90.00
_cell.angle_beta   90.00
_cell.angle_gamma   90.00
#
_symmetry.space_group_name_H-M   'P 1'
#
loop_
_entity.id
_entity.type
_entity.pdbx_description
1 polymer ?
#
loop_
_entity_poly.entity_id
_entity_poly.type
_entity_poly.pdbx_seq_one_letter_code
_entity_poly.pdbx_strand_id
1 'polypeptide(L)'
;MDSSATWHPPTNPNVQSILHEAWADTQAGRFEEALNKHLWFHEQAHQIDADFAGVRLSTALSFWYQLGQRYPAAMDALCATRDVAEARVFNNGFREADFDELQALNRILRSDRNTAQAFERIVRQNPAAAYRLFELATPSLLYAEIYEVCKLLIEPDMQFEHAVTIYNFSLESGEEMRSDAYDALVRSLTNLFSTLVQYERRTKAMELLAQFEQQHPDHDWQNVFAPALAGEVRPPRG
;
A
#
# COMPACT_ATOMS: atom_id res chain seq x y z
N MET A 1 -17.19 3.13 39.97
CA MET A 1 -15.79 3.20 39.50
C MET A 1 -15.36 1.76 39.36
N ASP A 2 -15.71 1.14 38.23
CA ASP A 2 -15.33 -0.24 37.97
C ASP A 2 -14.06 -0.25 37.12
N SER A 3 -13.11 -1.06 37.59
CA SER A 3 -11.74 -1.21 37.12
C SER A 3 -11.70 -1.54 35.62
N SER A 4 -11.15 -0.62 34.81
CA SER A 4 -10.73 -0.91 33.44
C SER A 4 -9.57 -1.92 33.51
N ALA A 5 -9.89 -3.21 33.45
CA ALA A 5 -8.87 -4.24 33.38
C ALA A 5 -8.14 -4.08 32.04
N THR A 6 -6.92 -3.53 32.09
CA THR A 6 -6.05 -3.41 30.92
C THR A 6 -5.89 -4.80 30.29
N TRP A 7 -6.35 -4.97 29.05
CA TRP A 7 -6.17 -6.22 28.33
C TRP A 7 -4.67 -6.52 28.16
N HIS A 8 -4.30 -7.79 28.33
CA HIS A 8 -2.94 -8.28 28.09
C HIS A 8 -2.98 -9.45 27.11
N PRO A 9 -1.98 -9.56 26.22
CA PRO A 9 -1.91 -10.68 25.30
C PRO A 9 -1.72 -12.00 26.08
N PRO A 10 -2.33 -13.10 25.63
CA PRO A 10 -2.12 -14.41 26.24
C PRO A 10 -0.68 -14.91 26.00
N THR A 11 -0.20 -15.83 26.84
CA THR A 11 1.17 -16.37 26.78
C THR A 11 1.51 -17.03 25.44
N ASN A 12 0.53 -17.66 24.78
CA ASN A 12 0.67 -18.23 23.44
C ASN A 12 -0.39 -17.61 22.52
N PRO A 13 -0.10 -16.42 21.96
CA PRO A 13 -1.10 -15.65 21.23
C PRO A 13 -1.43 -16.29 19.88
N ASN A 14 -2.72 -16.57 19.67
CA ASN A 14 -3.25 -16.81 18.34
C ASN A 14 -3.53 -15.45 17.68
N VAL A 15 -2.67 -15.06 16.74
CA VAL A 15 -2.70 -13.74 16.08
C VAL A 15 -4.05 -13.48 15.43
N GLN A 16 -4.61 -14.46 14.72
CA GLN A 16 -5.92 -14.34 14.07
C GLN A 16 -7.07 -14.13 15.07
N SER A 17 -7.08 -14.89 16.18
CA SER A 17 -8.08 -14.75 17.25
C SER A 17 -8.05 -13.34 17.84
N ILE A 18 -6.85 -12.80 18.09
CA ILE A 18 -6.71 -11.46 18.66
C ILE A 18 -7.29 -10.39 17.74
N LEU A 19 -7.09 -10.49 16.42
CA LEU A 19 -7.72 -9.56 15.47
C LEU A 19 -9.24 -9.69 15.47
N HIS A 20 -9.77 -10.91 15.47
CA HIS A 20 -11.22 -11.15 15.53
C HIS A 20 -11.83 -10.64 16.84
N GLU A 21 -11.14 -10.83 17.96
CA GLU A 21 -11.55 -10.31 19.27
C GLU A 21 -11.52 -8.78 19.31
N ALA A 22 -10.50 -8.14 18.73
CA ALA A 22 -10.43 -6.68 18.62
C ALA A 22 -11.66 -6.11 17.89
N TRP A 23 -12.04 -6.78 16.79
CA TRP A 23 -13.25 -6.45 16.06
C TRP A 23 -14.52 -6.70 16.90
N ALA A 24 -14.64 -7.86 17.54
CA ALA A 24 -15.80 -8.18 18.38
C ALA A 24 -15.97 -7.21 19.56
N ASP A 25 -14.87 -6.78 20.18
CA ASP A 25 -14.85 -5.77 21.24
C ASP A 25 -15.30 -4.41 20.74
N THR A 26 -14.86 -4.01 19.53
CA THR A 26 -15.34 -2.79 18.87
C THR A 26 -16.86 -2.84 18.67
N GLN A 27 -17.39 -3.98 18.19
CA GLN A 27 -18.83 -4.14 17.98
C GLN A 27 -19.62 -4.12 19.30
N ALA A 28 -19.06 -4.67 20.37
CA ALA A 28 -19.67 -4.70 21.69
C ALA A 28 -19.49 -3.40 22.51
N GLY A 29 -18.77 -2.40 22.00
CA GLY A 29 -18.52 -1.14 22.70
C GLY A 29 -17.41 -1.19 23.76
N ARG A 30 -16.63 -2.28 23.81
CA ARG A 30 -15.45 -2.45 24.67
C ARG A 30 -14.23 -1.81 24.02
N PHE A 31 -14.28 -0.48 23.89
CA PHE A 31 -13.36 0.25 23.02
C PHE A 31 -11.91 0.27 23.51
N GLU A 32 -11.68 0.31 24.82
CA GLU A 32 -10.33 0.30 25.39
C GLU A 32 -9.64 -1.05 25.16
N GLU A 33 -10.35 -2.15 25.37
CA GLU A 33 -9.86 -3.51 25.10
C GLU A 33 -9.62 -3.73 23.62
N ALA A 34 -10.50 -3.22 22.74
CA ALA A 34 -10.31 -3.27 21.29
C ALA A 34 -9.05 -2.51 20.86
N LEU A 35 -8.83 -1.30 21.40
CA LEU A 35 -7.66 -0.49 21.10
C LEU A 35 -6.37 -1.21 21.49
N ASN A 36 -6.31 -1.77 22.71
CA ASN A 36 -5.13 -2.49 23.18
C ASN A 36 -4.81 -3.70 22.29
N LYS A 37 -5.83 -4.42 21.77
CA LYS A 37 -5.63 -5.52 20.82
C LYS A 37 -5.14 -5.04 19.45
N HIS A 38 -5.66 -3.94 18.93
CA HIS A 38 -5.20 -3.37 17.66
C HIS A 38 -3.74 -2.92 17.72
N LEU A 39 -3.35 -2.24 18.81
CA LEU A 39 -1.96 -1.84 19.06
C LEU A 39 -1.03 -3.05 19.13
N TRP A 40 -1.38 -4.05 19.95
CA TRP A 40 -0.59 -5.27 20.07
C TRP A 40 -0.48 -6.01 18.73
N PHE A 41 -1.60 -6.17 18.02
CA PHE A 41 -1.60 -6.85 16.72
C PHE A 41 -0.70 -6.12 15.73
N HIS A 42 -0.80 -4.79 15.67
CA HIS A 42 0.03 -4.00 14.79
C HIS A 42 1.51 -4.16 15.13
N GLU A 43 1.90 -4.19 16.39
CA GLU A 43 3.33 -4.29 16.74
C GLU A 43 3.90 -5.71 16.64
N GLN A 44 3.10 -6.73 16.98
CA GLN A 44 3.61 -8.06 17.29
C GLN A 44 3.24 -9.15 16.27
N ALA A 45 2.13 -9.00 15.54
CA ALA A 45 1.58 -10.08 14.70
C ALA A 45 2.61 -10.67 13.72
N HIS A 46 3.28 -9.80 12.96
CA HIS A 46 4.25 -10.19 11.93
C HIS A 46 5.54 -10.84 12.49
N GLN A 47 5.86 -10.63 13.77
CA GLN A 47 7.03 -11.25 14.41
C GLN A 47 6.74 -12.70 14.82
N ILE A 48 5.47 -13.01 15.07
CA ILE A 48 5.01 -14.33 15.49
C ILE A 48 4.65 -15.16 14.25
N ASP A 49 3.99 -14.53 13.28
CA ASP A 49 3.58 -15.15 12.03
C ASP A 49 3.72 -14.15 10.88
N ALA A 50 4.67 -14.43 9.99
CA ALA A 50 5.04 -13.55 8.88
C ALA A 50 3.89 -13.34 7.87
N ASP A 51 2.94 -14.28 7.78
CA ASP A 51 1.79 -14.19 6.88
C ASP A 51 0.86 -13.02 7.24
N PHE A 52 0.94 -12.54 8.49
CA PHE A 52 0.18 -11.39 8.95
C PHE A 52 0.84 -10.04 8.65
N ALA A 53 2.01 -9.99 8.02
CA ALA A 53 2.65 -8.73 7.64
C ALA A 53 1.75 -7.89 6.71
N GLY A 54 1.13 -8.50 5.70
CA GLY A 54 0.18 -7.83 4.81
C GLY A 54 -1.15 -7.51 5.48
N VAL A 55 -1.69 -8.44 6.28
CA VAL A 55 -2.97 -8.27 7.01
C VAL A 55 -2.88 -7.09 7.98
N ARG A 56 -1.73 -6.94 8.65
CA ARG A 56 -1.41 -5.83 9.54
C ARG A 56 -1.56 -4.48 8.85
N LEU A 57 -1.09 -4.33 7.62
CA LEU A 57 -1.06 -3.07 6.88
C LEU A 57 -2.34 -2.80 6.05
N SER A 58 -3.32 -3.70 6.10
CA SER A 58 -4.56 -3.62 5.34
C SER A 58 -5.79 -3.79 6.22
N THR A 59 -6.30 -5.02 6.35
CA THR A 59 -7.51 -5.36 7.08
C THR A 59 -7.46 -4.91 8.54
N ALA A 60 -6.33 -5.11 9.22
CA ALA A 60 -6.21 -4.73 10.62
C ALA A 60 -6.25 -3.21 10.83
N LEU A 61 -5.62 -2.43 9.96
CA LEU A 61 -5.73 -0.96 9.97
C LEU A 61 -7.15 -0.51 9.67
N SER A 62 -7.86 -1.19 8.76
CA SER A 62 -9.26 -0.87 8.46
C SER A 62 -10.18 -1.07 9.66
N PHE A 63 -9.99 -2.14 10.44
CA PHE A 63 -10.74 -2.35 11.67
C PHE A 63 -10.37 -1.34 12.75
N TRP A 64 -9.09 -1.01 12.90
CA TRP A 64 -8.67 0.01 13.85
C TRP A 64 -9.23 1.39 13.49
N TYR A 65 -9.24 1.78 12.21
CA TYR A 65 -9.85 3.03 11.78
C TYR A 65 -11.35 3.08 12.12
N GLN A 66 -12.08 1.98 11.90
CA GLN A 66 -13.51 1.89 12.28
C GLN A 66 -13.72 2.02 13.79
N LEU A 67 -12.83 1.46 14.61
CA LEU A 67 -12.82 1.73 16.06
C LEU A 67 -12.60 3.23 16.33
N GLY A 68 -11.62 3.85 15.67
CA GLY A 68 -11.32 5.28 15.81
C GLY A 68 -12.49 6.20 15.46
N GLN A 69 -13.36 5.80 14.52
CA GLN A 69 -14.59 6.54 14.19
C GLN A 69 -15.61 6.57 15.34
N ARG A 70 -15.52 5.64 16.30
CA ARG A 70 -16.43 5.51 17.45
C ARG A 70 -15.77 5.85 18.78
N TYR A 71 -14.43 5.78 18.83
CA TYR A 71 -13.63 6.01 20.03
C TYR A 71 -12.43 6.90 19.70
N PRO A 72 -12.48 8.22 20.04
CA PRO A 72 -11.46 9.18 19.65
C PRO A 72 -10.03 8.81 20.06
N ALA A 73 -9.83 8.20 21.23
CA ALA A 73 -8.50 7.78 21.67
C ALA A 73 -7.87 6.72 20.75
N ALA A 74 -8.67 5.88 20.08
CA ALA A 74 -8.15 4.96 19.07
C ALA A 74 -7.72 5.68 17.79
N MET A 75 -8.39 6.77 17.41
CA MET A 75 -7.96 7.61 16.29
C MET A 75 -6.66 8.35 16.61
N ASP A 76 -6.55 8.88 17.83
CA ASP A 76 -5.32 9.54 18.30
C ASP A 76 -4.13 8.57 18.28
N ALA A 77 -4.34 7.33 18.75
CA ALA A 77 -3.32 6.29 18.70
C ALA A 77 -2.91 5.93 17.27
N LEU A 78 -3.86 5.83 16.33
CA LEU A 78 -3.57 5.56 14.92
C LEU A 78 -2.74 6.68 14.28
N CYS A 79 -3.07 7.95 14.57
CA CYS A 79 -2.28 9.10 14.15
C CYS A 79 -0.87 9.07 14.76
N ALA A 80 -0.73 8.77 16.05
CA ALA A 80 0.57 8.66 16.70
C ALA A 80 1.43 7.55 16.08
N THR A 81 0.84 6.40 15.73
CA THR A 81 1.53 5.31 15.03
C THR A 81 2.02 5.75 13.65
N ARG A 82 1.22 6.51 12.88
CA ARG A 82 1.66 7.12 11.61
C ARG A 82 2.86 8.04 11.82
N ASP A 83 2.82 8.91 12.83
CA ASP A 83 3.90 9.89 13.08
C ASP A 83 5.21 9.17 13.46
N VAL A 84 5.13 8.07 14.22
CA VAL A 84 6.27 7.20 14.51
C VAL A 84 6.79 6.50 13.24
N ALA A 85 5.90 6.01 12.37
CA ALA A 85 6.29 5.43 11.09
C ALA A 85 7.02 6.45 10.20
N GLU A 86 6.53 7.69 10.12
CA GLU A 86 7.19 8.76 9.38
C GLU A 86 8.59 9.04 9.93
N ALA A 87 8.72 9.17 11.25
CA ALA A 87 10.02 9.37 11.88
C ALA A 87 11.00 8.22 11.56
N ARG A 88 10.54 6.97 11.55
CA ARG A 88 11.38 5.80 11.18
C ARG A 88 11.89 5.89 9.76
N VAL A 89 11.05 6.25 8.79
CA VAL A 89 11.46 6.43 7.38
C VAL A 89 12.68 7.36 7.26
N PHE A 90 12.64 8.50 7.95
CA PHE A 90 13.70 9.52 7.86
C PHE A 90 14.91 9.25 8.75
N ASN A 91 14.80 8.36 9.75
CA ASN A 91 15.89 8.06 10.69
C ASN A 91 16.61 6.73 10.40
N ASN A 92 15.98 5.78 9.72
CA ASN A 92 16.50 4.42 9.52
C ASN A 92 17.10 4.17 8.12
N GLY A 93 17.43 5.22 7.39
CA GLY A 93 18.07 5.11 6.08
C GLY A 93 17.14 4.72 4.94
N PHE A 94 15.85 5.08 5.02
CA PHE A 94 14.87 4.92 3.94
C PHE A 94 14.67 3.45 3.49
N ARG A 95 14.37 2.58 4.46
CA ARG A 95 14.03 1.17 4.17
C ARG A 95 12.63 1.07 3.56
N GLU A 96 12.46 0.09 2.69
CA GLU A 96 11.19 -0.15 1.99
C GLU A 96 10.06 -0.48 2.96
N ALA A 97 10.29 -1.40 3.90
CA ALA A 97 9.30 -1.75 4.91
C ALA A 97 8.84 -0.57 5.77
N ASP A 98 9.75 0.37 6.10
CA ASP A 98 9.38 1.57 6.88
C ASP A 98 8.48 2.50 6.04
N PHE A 99 8.75 2.62 4.74
CA PHE A 99 7.96 3.45 3.82
C PHE A 99 6.60 2.84 3.49
N ASP A 100 6.54 1.53 3.28
CA ASP A 100 5.30 0.78 3.04
C ASP A 100 4.34 0.91 4.24
N GLU A 101 4.86 0.80 5.47
CA GLU A 101 4.07 1.03 6.69
C GLU A 101 3.53 2.46 6.76
N LEU A 102 4.37 3.47 6.50
CA LEU A 102 3.93 4.87 6.46
C LEU A 102 2.84 5.08 5.41
N GLN A 103 3.01 4.52 4.21
CA GLN A 103 2.04 4.61 3.13
C GLN A 103 0.70 3.99 3.55
N ALA A 104 0.71 2.79 4.11
CA ALA A 104 -0.49 2.10 4.57
C ALA A 104 -1.25 2.90 5.64
N LEU A 105 -0.53 3.51 6.59
CA LEU A 105 -1.09 4.36 7.63
C LEU A 105 -1.66 5.68 7.07
N ASN A 106 -0.95 6.33 6.15
CA ASN A 106 -1.46 7.52 5.47
C ASN A 106 -2.74 7.21 4.69
N ARG A 107 -2.76 6.09 3.97
CA ARG A 107 -3.91 5.64 3.20
C ARG A 107 -5.13 5.43 4.09
N ILE A 108 -4.99 4.70 5.20
CA ILE A 108 -6.15 4.46 6.07
C ILE A 108 -6.67 5.74 6.72
N LEU A 109 -5.77 6.69 7.01
CA LEU A 109 -6.09 8.03 7.49
C LEU A 109 -6.51 9.00 6.38
N ARG A 110 -6.73 8.53 5.15
CA ARG A 110 -7.14 9.32 3.96
C ARG A 110 -6.23 10.54 3.73
N SER A 111 -4.95 10.33 3.98
CA SER A 111 -3.89 11.32 3.94
C SER A 111 -2.86 10.98 2.86
N ASP A 112 -3.29 10.48 1.70
CA ASP A 112 -2.41 10.02 0.60
C ASP A 112 -1.43 11.11 0.14
N ARG A 113 -1.82 12.38 0.24
CA ARG A 113 -0.93 13.51 -0.03
C ARG A 113 0.31 13.52 0.86
N ASN A 114 0.22 13.02 2.10
CA ASN A 114 1.37 12.92 3.01
C ASN A 114 2.39 11.90 2.49
N THR A 115 1.94 10.79 1.88
CA THR A 115 2.85 9.83 1.24
C THR A 115 3.61 10.48 0.09
N ALA A 116 2.91 11.26 -0.74
CA ALA A 116 3.53 11.99 -1.84
C ALA A 116 4.56 13.03 -1.34
N GLN A 117 4.23 13.81 -0.31
CA GLN A 117 5.14 14.79 0.30
C GLN A 117 6.35 14.14 0.98
N ALA A 118 6.15 13.02 1.68
CA ALA A 118 7.23 12.24 2.25
C ALA A 118 8.19 11.76 1.15
N PHE A 119 7.65 11.25 0.04
CA PHE A 119 8.45 10.84 -1.09
C PHE A 119 9.24 11.99 -1.73
N GLU A 120 8.65 13.17 -1.94
CA GLU A 120 9.37 14.35 -2.43
C GLU A 120 10.54 14.76 -1.52
N ARG A 121 10.40 14.55 -0.21
CA ARG A 121 11.50 14.76 0.74
C ARG A 121 12.58 13.69 0.58
N ILE A 122 12.22 12.42 0.38
CA ILE A 122 13.17 11.33 0.11
C ILE A 122 13.95 11.60 -1.19
N VAL A 123 13.29 12.03 -2.27
CA VAL A 123 13.94 12.40 -3.55
C VAL A 123 15.05 13.44 -3.33
N ARG A 124 14.79 14.45 -2.51
CA ARG A 124 15.77 15.51 -2.20
C ARG A 124 16.92 15.05 -1.30
N GLN A 125 16.67 14.11 -0.38
CA GLN A 125 17.65 13.68 0.62
C GLN A 125 18.48 12.47 0.17
N ASN A 126 17.88 11.57 -0.60
CA ASN A 126 18.50 10.33 -1.05
C ASN A 126 17.86 9.83 -2.36
N PRO A 127 18.29 10.34 -3.53
CA PRO A 127 17.77 9.92 -4.83
C PRO A 127 17.86 8.41 -5.09
N ALA A 128 18.90 7.75 -4.60
CA ALA A 128 19.07 6.30 -4.76
C ALA A 128 18.01 5.50 -3.99
N ALA A 129 17.60 5.99 -2.80
CA ALA A 129 16.47 5.40 -2.08
C ALA A 129 15.14 5.71 -2.77
N ALA A 130 14.96 6.94 -3.27
CA ALA A 130 13.74 7.32 -3.99
C ALA A 130 13.49 6.42 -5.20
N TYR A 131 14.53 6.05 -5.95
CA TYR A 131 14.41 5.13 -7.07
C TYR A 131 13.81 3.78 -6.66
N ARG A 132 14.28 3.19 -5.54
CA ARG A 132 13.74 1.92 -5.03
C ARG A 132 12.30 2.03 -4.53
N LEU A 133 11.94 3.17 -3.95
CA LEU A 133 10.62 3.41 -3.37
C LEU A 133 9.59 3.96 -4.39
N PHE A 134 10.02 4.20 -5.63
CA PHE A 134 9.21 4.92 -6.61
C PHE A 134 7.93 4.18 -6.98
N GLU A 135 8.00 2.86 -7.19
CA GLU A 135 6.81 2.05 -7.50
C GLU A 135 5.76 2.11 -6.37
N LEU A 136 6.21 2.04 -5.11
CA LEU A 136 5.34 2.17 -3.94
C LEU A 136 4.69 3.56 -3.86
N ALA A 137 5.46 4.62 -4.12
CA ALA A 137 4.96 6.00 -4.04
C ALA A 137 4.05 6.41 -5.22
N THR A 138 4.20 5.78 -6.39
CA THR A 138 3.56 6.18 -7.65
C THR A 138 2.03 6.39 -7.53
N PRO A 139 1.23 5.48 -6.93
CA PRO A 139 -0.20 5.71 -6.77
C PRO A 139 -0.53 7.01 -6.02
N SER A 140 0.24 7.31 -4.95
CA SER A 140 0.02 8.50 -4.13
C SER A 140 0.46 9.78 -4.85
N LEU A 141 1.55 9.71 -5.63
CA LEU A 141 2.03 10.81 -6.46
C LEU A 141 1.03 11.18 -7.55
N LEU A 142 0.49 10.17 -8.24
CA LEU A 142 -0.54 10.38 -9.26
C LEU A 142 -1.79 10.98 -8.66
N TYR A 143 -2.29 10.40 -7.56
CA TYR A 143 -3.53 10.87 -6.92
C TYR A 143 -3.40 12.28 -6.34
N ALA A 144 -2.23 12.64 -5.80
CA ALA A 144 -1.97 13.96 -5.25
C ALA A 144 -1.57 15.00 -6.31
N GLU A 145 -1.52 14.62 -7.59
CA GLU A 145 -1.09 15.45 -8.71
C GLU A 145 0.34 16.02 -8.56
N ILE A 146 1.19 15.31 -7.80
CA ILE A 146 2.58 15.72 -7.53
C ILE A 146 3.50 15.08 -8.55
N TYR A 147 3.51 15.70 -9.71
CA TYR A 147 4.00 15.02 -10.90
C TYR A 147 5.51 15.17 -11.14
N GLU A 148 6.13 16.28 -10.76
CA GLU A 148 7.50 16.60 -11.22
C GLU A 148 8.56 15.55 -10.84
N VAL A 149 8.41 14.88 -9.69
CA VAL A 149 9.36 13.84 -9.26
C VAL A 149 9.32 12.58 -10.13
N CYS A 150 8.17 12.22 -10.70
CA CYS A 150 8.09 11.03 -11.55
C CYS A 150 8.85 11.23 -12.86
N LYS A 151 8.91 12.46 -13.42
CA LYS A 151 9.70 12.74 -14.63
C LYS A 151 11.18 12.37 -14.46
N LEU A 152 11.70 12.52 -13.24
CA LEU A 152 13.10 12.28 -12.91
C LEU A 152 13.41 10.79 -12.68
N LEU A 153 12.40 10.00 -12.30
CA LEU A 153 12.58 8.62 -11.83
C LEU A 153 11.95 7.57 -12.75
N ILE A 154 11.06 7.98 -13.65
CA ILE A 154 10.37 7.04 -14.53
C ILE A 154 11.32 6.42 -15.55
N GLU A 155 11.40 5.10 -15.53
CA GLU A 155 12.15 4.28 -16.49
C GLU A 155 11.18 3.29 -17.14
N PRO A 156 10.45 3.71 -18.20
CA PRO A 156 9.24 3.02 -18.62
C PRO A 156 9.48 1.59 -19.09
N ASP A 157 10.58 1.39 -19.82
CA ASP A 157 10.95 0.07 -20.34
C ASP A 157 11.29 -0.88 -19.19
N MET A 158 12.06 -0.42 -18.20
CA MET A 158 12.45 -1.24 -17.05
C MET A 158 11.26 -1.61 -16.17
N GLN A 159 10.37 -0.65 -15.89
CA GLN A 159 9.17 -0.88 -15.10
C GLN A 159 8.17 -1.81 -15.81
N PHE A 160 8.05 -1.64 -17.13
CA PHE A 160 7.25 -2.53 -17.96
C PHE A 160 7.81 -3.96 -17.95
N GLU A 161 9.09 -4.13 -18.23
CA GLU A 161 9.77 -5.43 -18.22
C GLU A 161 9.65 -6.12 -16.86
N HIS A 162 9.81 -5.38 -15.76
CA HIS A 162 9.65 -5.91 -14.41
C HIS A 162 8.24 -6.46 -14.16
N ALA A 163 7.21 -5.66 -14.46
CA ALA A 163 5.81 -6.06 -14.28
C ALA A 163 5.44 -7.29 -15.12
N VAL A 164 5.85 -7.32 -16.39
CA VAL A 164 5.60 -8.44 -17.30
C VAL A 164 6.35 -9.69 -16.86
N THR A 165 7.61 -9.56 -16.41
CA THR A 165 8.41 -10.68 -15.93
C THR A 165 7.77 -11.37 -14.73
N ILE A 166 7.31 -10.59 -13.74
CA ILE A 166 6.61 -11.14 -12.56
C ILE A 166 5.35 -11.89 -12.99
N TYR A 167 4.54 -11.27 -13.86
CA TYR A 167 3.31 -11.89 -14.35
C TYR A 167 3.57 -13.23 -15.05
N ASN A 168 4.55 -13.26 -15.96
CA ASN A 168 4.90 -14.48 -16.70
C ASN A 168 5.39 -15.60 -15.79
N PHE A 169 6.24 -15.27 -14.80
CA PHE A 169 6.68 -16.23 -13.81
C PHE A 169 5.52 -16.80 -12.99
N SER A 170 4.55 -15.97 -12.61
CA SER A 170 3.36 -16.41 -11.88
C SER A 170 2.43 -17.28 -12.73
N LEU A 171 2.32 -17.06 -14.04
CA LEU A 171 1.53 -17.89 -14.95
C LEU A 171 2.01 -19.35 -14.99
N GLU A 172 3.32 -19.56 -14.82
CA GLU A 172 3.97 -20.87 -14.75
C GLU A 172 3.75 -21.59 -13.40
N SER A 173 3.33 -20.86 -12.36
CA SER A 173 3.34 -21.33 -10.96
C SER A 173 2.01 -21.91 -10.44
N GLY A 174 0.97 -22.03 -11.29
CA GLY A 174 -0.33 -22.64 -10.94
C GLY A 174 -1.51 -21.66 -10.89
N GLU A 175 -2.76 -22.15 -10.92
CA GLU A 175 -3.98 -21.33 -11.15
C GLU A 175 -4.28 -20.26 -10.08
N GLU A 176 -4.13 -20.55 -8.78
CA GLU A 176 -4.37 -19.55 -7.72
C GLU A 176 -3.44 -18.33 -7.86
N MET A 177 -2.17 -18.57 -8.17
CA MET A 177 -1.17 -17.51 -8.38
C MET A 177 -1.50 -16.63 -9.59
N ARG A 178 -2.29 -17.13 -10.57
CA ARG A 178 -2.63 -16.38 -11.79
C ARG A 178 -3.58 -15.20 -11.52
N SER A 179 -4.55 -15.37 -10.63
CA SER A 179 -5.52 -14.30 -10.34
C SER A 179 -4.83 -13.12 -9.67
N ASP A 180 -4.02 -13.38 -8.65
CA ASP A 180 -3.28 -12.34 -7.94
C ASP A 180 -2.23 -11.68 -8.84
N ALA A 181 -1.57 -12.46 -9.68
CA ALA A 181 -0.61 -11.94 -10.66
C ALA A 181 -1.27 -11.07 -11.73
N TYR A 182 -2.46 -11.43 -12.20
CA TYR A 182 -3.24 -10.61 -13.13
C TYR A 182 -3.57 -9.26 -12.50
N ASP A 183 -4.09 -9.26 -11.27
CA ASP A 183 -4.43 -8.03 -10.55
C ASP A 183 -3.19 -7.16 -10.27
N ALA A 184 -2.05 -7.80 -9.98
CA ALA A 184 -0.77 -7.12 -9.82
C ALA A 184 -0.28 -6.48 -11.11
N LEU A 185 -0.29 -7.21 -12.22
CA LEU A 185 0.09 -6.71 -13.54
C LEU A 185 -0.78 -5.54 -13.95
N VAL A 186 -2.11 -5.70 -13.91
CA VAL A 186 -3.05 -4.66 -14.33
C VAL A 186 -2.82 -3.39 -13.53
N ARG A 187 -2.56 -3.50 -12.23
CA ARG A 187 -2.25 -2.35 -11.39
C ARG A 187 -0.94 -1.68 -11.79
N SER A 188 0.14 -2.44 -11.95
CA SER A 188 1.46 -1.90 -12.31
C SER A 188 1.43 -1.20 -13.67
N LEU A 189 0.84 -1.84 -14.68
CA LEU A 189 0.72 -1.25 -16.02
C LEU A 189 -0.25 -0.07 -16.08
N THR A 190 -1.36 -0.11 -15.31
CA THR A 190 -2.26 1.05 -15.16
C THR A 190 -1.49 2.25 -14.61
N ASN A 191 -0.73 2.06 -13.52
CA ASN A 191 0.06 3.13 -12.92
C ASN A 191 1.10 3.65 -13.91
N LEU A 192 1.85 2.76 -14.58
CA LEU A 192 2.85 3.14 -15.57
C LEU A 192 2.23 3.96 -16.71
N PHE A 193 1.14 3.48 -17.31
CA PHE A 193 0.50 4.15 -18.44
C PHE A 193 -0.13 5.49 -18.04
N SER A 194 -0.84 5.56 -16.90
CA SER A 194 -1.35 6.83 -16.37
C SER A 194 -0.21 7.81 -16.13
N THR A 195 0.89 7.35 -15.54
CA THR A 195 2.11 8.17 -15.34
C THR A 195 2.58 8.69 -16.69
N LEU A 196 2.88 7.83 -17.66
CA LEU A 196 3.35 8.23 -18.99
C LEU A 196 2.42 9.24 -19.70
N VAL A 197 1.10 9.06 -19.62
CA VAL A 197 0.13 9.98 -20.23
C VAL A 197 0.17 11.35 -19.56
N GLN A 198 0.23 11.40 -18.23
CA GLN A 198 0.34 12.66 -17.49
C GLN A 198 1.65 13.42 -17.76
N TYR A 199 2.70 12.73 -18.23
CA TYR A 199 3.98 13.33 -18.64
C TYR A 199 4.16 13.51 -20.14
N GLU A 200 3.06 13.58 -20.91
CA GLU A 200 3.11 13.79 -22.37
C GLU A 200 3.86 12.68 -23.13
N ARG A 201 4.03 11.50 -22.52
CA ARG A 201 4.67 10.31 -23.12
C ARG A 201 3.63 9.26 -23.54
N ARG A 202 2.43 9.68 -23.95
CA ARG A 202 1.35 8.78 -24.40
C ARG A 202 1.80 7.82 -25.50
N THR A 203 2.61 8.28 -26.46
CA THR A 203 3.14 7.42 -27.53
C THR A 203 3.92 6.23 -26.98
N LYS A 204 4.75 6.45 -25.94
CA LYS A 204 5.50 5.38 -25.29
C LYS A 204 4.57 4.40 -24.57
N ALA A 205 3.52 4.89 -23.91
CA ALA A 205 2.52 4.02 -23.28
C ALA A 205 1.82 3.10 -24.31
N MET A 206 1.46 3.66 -25.48
CA MET A 206 0.86 2.90 -26.56
C MET A 206 1.82 1.88 -27.19
N GLU A 207 3.09 2.23 -27.35
CA GLU A 207 4.13 1.30 -27.82
C GLU A 207 4.29 0.10 -26.88
N LEU A 208 4.35 0.35 -25.57
CA LEU A 208 4.47 -0.70 -24.55
C LEU A 208 3.21 -1.59 -24.49
N LEU A 209 2.01 -1.01 -24.62
CA LEU A 209 0.78 -1.79 -24.73
C LEU A 209 0.79 -2.69 -25.97
N ALA A 210 1.15 -2.15 -27.14
CA ALA A 210 1.22 -2.94 -28.36
C ALA A 210 2.24 -4.08 -28.27
N GLN A 211 3.38 -3.85 -27.60
CA GLN A 211 4.36 -4.89 -27.28
C GLN A 211 3.76 -5.97 -26.37
N PHE A 212 3.03 -5.57 -25.33
CA PHE A 212 2.38 -6.50 -24.40
C PHE A 212 1.34 -7.39 -25.11
N GLU A 213 0.51 -6.79 -25.97
CA GLU A 213 -0.53 -7.51 -26.73
C GLU A 213 0.04 -8.55 -27.68
N GLN A 214 1.21 -8.30 -28.27
CA GLN A 214 1.89 -9.30 -29.10
C GLN A 214 2.31 -10.54 -28.30
N GLN A 215 2.64 -10.37 -27.02
CA GLN A 215 3.06 -11.46 -26.13
C GLN A 215 1.87 -12.15 -25.45
N HIS A 216 0.75 -11.43 -25.28
CA HIS A 216 -0.43 -11.89 -24.54
C HIS A 216 -1.74 -11.59 -25.31
N PRO A 217 -2.01 -12.27 -26.43
CA PRO A 217 -3.18 -11.96 -27.27
C PRO A 217 -4.53 -12.40 -26.68
N ASP A 218 -4.53 -13.11 -25.55
CA ASP A 218 -5.71 -13.82 -25.00
C ASP A 218 -6.73 -12.90 -24.31
N HIS A 219 -6.43 -11.60 -24.17
CA HIS A 219 -7.31 -10.61 -23.54
C HIS A 219 -7.37 -9.32 -24.35
N ASP A 220 -8.50 -8.62 -24.23
CA ASP A 220 -8.67 -7.26 -24.74
C ASP A 220 -7.98 -6.24 -23.81
N TRP A 221 -6.65 -6.18 -23.91
CA TRP A 221 -5.84 -5.29 -23.08
C TRP A 221 -6.07 -3.81 -23.40
N GLN A 222 -6.44 -3.46 -24.63
CA GLN A 222 -6.85 -2.11 -24.99
C GLN A 222 -8.01 -1.64 -24.11
N ASN A 223 -9.04 -2.46 -23.95
CA ASN A 223 -10.17 -2.11 -23.10
C ASN A 223 -9.78 -2.07 -21.62
N VAL A 224 -8.93 -2.99 -21.15
CA VAL A 224 -8.44 -3.00 -19.75
C VAL A 224 -7.70 -1.71 -19.40
N PHE A 225 -6.83 -1.24 -20.31
CA PHE A 225 -5.96 -0.08 -20.07
C PHE A 225 -6.47 1.23 -20.66
N ALA A 226 -7.62 1.24 -21.35
CA ALA A 226 -8.22 2.44 -21.93
C ALA A 226 -8.36 3.60 -20.93
N PRO A 227 -8.82 3.39 -19.67
CA PRO A 227 -8.86 4.45 -18.66
C PRO A 227 -7.48 5.09 -18.40
N ALA A 228 -6.45 4.26 -18.23
CA ALA A 228 -5.08 4.74 -17.98
C ALA A 228 -4.53 5.53 -19.17
N LEU A 229 -4.77 5.02 -20.39
CA LEU A 229 -4.38 5.69 -21.62
C LEU A 229 -5.15 6.99 -21.88
N ALA A 230 -6.37 7.12 -21.35
CA ALA A 230 -7.14 8.36 -21.34
C ALA A 230 -6.63 9.38 -20.29
N GLY A 231 -5.71 8.97 -19.41
CA GLY A 231 -5.15 9.80 -18.34
C GLY A 231 -5.93 9.70 -17.03
N GLU A 232 -6.86 8.76 -16.90
CA GLU A 232 -7.57 8.55 -15.64
C GLU A 232 -6.60 8.07 -14.56
N VAL A 233 -6.63 8.75 -13.41
CA VAL A 233 -5.88 8.38 -12.21
C VAL A 233 -6.84 7.72 -11.23
N ARG A 234 -6.53 6.48 -10.83
CA ARG A 234 -7.28 5.78 -9.80
C ARG A 234 -6.73 6.11 -8.42
N PRO A 235 -7.57 6.21 -7.38
CA PRO A 235 -7.09 6.33 -6.01
C PRO A 235 -6.29 5.08 -5.62
N PRO A 236 -5.29 5.20 -4.73
CA PRO A 236 -4.66 4.03 -4.12
C PRO A 236 -5.72 3.14 -3.46
N ARG A 237 -5.75 1.84 -3.75
CA ARG A 237 -6.72 0.92 -3.10
C ARG A 237 -6.45 0.87 -1.59
N GLY A 238 -7.49 1.12 -0.78
CA GLY A 238 -7.55 0.91 0.67
C GLY A 238 -7.51 -0.55 1.06
#